data_AF-A0A969TGN7-F1
#
_entry.id   AF-A0A969TGN7-F1
#
_cell.length_a   1.000
_cell.length_b   1.000
_cell.length_c   1.000
_cell.angle_alpha   90.00
_cell.angle_beta   90.00
_cell.angle_gamma   90.00
#
_symmetry.space_group_name_H-M   'P 1'
#
loop_
_entity.id
_entity.type
_entity.pdbx_description
1 polymer ?
#
loop_
_entity_poly.entity_id
_entity_poly.type
_entity_poly.pdbx_seq_one_letter_code
_entity_poly.pdbx_strand_id
1 'polypeptide(L)'
;GRIELVCSIEERGSGPLWARVAVADDGPGIPAEQLERVLDPFFTTKADGTGLGLSICHSIVDQHGGLLEIASARSYSGRAAA
;
A
#
# COMPACT_ATOMS: atom_id res chain seq x y z
N GLY A 1 -10.72 -12.36 -6.79
CA GLY A 1 -9.78 -12.20 -5.67
C GLY A 1 -10.54 -11.76 -4.45
N ARG A 2 -10.04 -12.13 -3.28
CA ARG A 2 -10.46 -11.61 -1.98
C ARG A 2 -9.66 -10.35 -1.69
N ILE A 3 -10.33 -9.35 -1.13
CA ILE A 3 -9.67 -8.17 -0.55
C ILE A 3 -10.01 -8.19 0.95
N GLU A 4 -8.99 -7.99 1.78
CA GLU A 4 -9.11 -7.87 3.22
C GLU A 4 -8.77 -6.44 3.64
N LEU A 5 -9.62 -5.89 4.51
CA LEU A 5 -9.46 -4.54 5.07
C LEU A 5 -9.33 -4.67 6.59
N VAL A 6 -8.24 -4.13 7.14
CA VAL A 6 -8.01 -4.07 8.57
C VAL A 6 -7.77 -2.63 8.96
N CYS A 7 -8.51 -2.16 9.96
CA CYS A 7 -8.34 -0.83 10.53
C CYS A 7 -7.94 -0.94 11.99
N SER A 8 -6.95 -0.17 12.40
CA SER A 8 -6.49 -0.12 13.78
C SER A 8 -5.98 1.28 14.14
N ILE A 9 -5.85 1.53 15.44
CA ILE A 9 -5.10 2.67 15.95
C ILE A 9 -3.68 2.19 16.26
N GLU A 10 -2.67 2.93 15.81
CA GLU A 10 -1.26 2.64 16.07
C GLU A 10 -0.59 3.77 16.86
N GLU A 11 0.23 3.40 17.82
CA GLU A 11 1.17 4.30 18.49
C GLU A 11 2.54 4.19 17.81
N ARG A 12 3.03 5.30 17.26
CA ARG A 12 4.37 5.39 16.65
C ARG A 12 5.25 6.32 17.49
N GLY A 13 5.71 5.81 18.64
CA GLY A 13 6.54 6.55 19.61
C GLY A 13 5.74 7.50 20.49
N SER A 14 6.37 8.58 20.98
CA SER A 14 5.71 9.58 21.84
C SER A 14 4.84 10.60 21.07
N GLY A 15 4.47 10.29 19.83
CA GLY A 15 3.72 11.16 18.93
C GLY A 15 2.21 10.99 19.06
N PRO A 16 1.43 11.61 18.14
CA PRO A 16 0.00 11.39 18.07
C PRO A 16 -0.33 9.94 17.69
N LEU A 17 -1.56 9.52 18.01
CA LEU A 17 -2.12 8.26 17.52
C LEU A 17 -2.31 8.30 16.01
N TRP A 18 -2.04 7.18 15.34
CA TRP A 18 -2.22 7.00 13.91
C TRP A 18 -3.45 6.14 13.65
N ALA A 19 -4.26 6.49 12.67
CA ALA A 19 -5.23 5.58 12.11
C ALA A 19 -4.56 4.78 10.99
N ARG A 20 -4.41 3.46 11.17
CA ARG A 20 -3.91 2.56 10.15
C ARG A 20 -5.06 1.93 9.40
N VAL A 21 -4.96 1.94 8.08
CA VAL A 21 -5.82 1.16 7.17
C VAL A 21 -4.91 0.26 6.34
N ALA A 22 -5.04 -1.05 6.49
CA ALA A 22 -4.34 -2.05 5.70
C ALA A 22 -5.30 -2.67 4.68
N VAL A 23 -4.86 -2.68 3.42
CA VAL A 23 -5.56 -3.34 2.30
C VAL A 23 -4.68 -4.49 1.82
N ALA A 24 -5.21 -5.71 1.82
CA ALA A 24 -4.51 -6.88 1.31
C ALA A 24 -5.37 -7.61 0.28
N ASP A 25 -4.75 -8.23 -0.71
CA ASP A 25 -5.44 -9.06 -1.70
C ASP A 25 -4.69 -10.39 -1.92
N ASP A 26 -5.39 -11.36 -2.53
CA ASP A 26 -4.84 -12.66 -2.91
C ASP A 26 -4.48 -12.76 -4.41
N GLY A 27 -4.15 -11.62 -5.02
CA GLY A 27 -3.68 -11.53 -6.39
C GLY A 27 -2.25 -12.05 -6.59
N PRO A 28 -1.71 -11.95 -7.82
CA PRO A 28 -0.39 -12.48 -8.17
C PRO A 28 0.79 -11.74 -7.49
N GLY A 29 0.51 -10.64 -6.78
CA GLY A 29 1.51 -9.78 -6.15
C GLY A 29 2.27 -8.89 -7.14
N ILE A 30 3.25 -8.17 -6.61
CA ILE A 30 4.12 -7.23 -7.32
C ILE A 30 5.55 -7.79 -7.27
N PRO A 31 6.23 -7.96 -8.42
CA PRO A 31 7.65 -8.30 -8.45
C PRO A 31 8.51 -7.25 -7.72
N ALA A 32 9.58 -7.68 -7.05
CA ALA A 32 10.40 -6.78 -6.22
C ALA A 32 10.97 -5.61 -7.04
N GLU A 33 11.40 -5.88 -8.27
CA GLU A 33 11.91 -4.89 -9.23
C GLU A 33 10.87 -3.83 -9.67
N GLN A 34 9.59 -4.07 -9.40
CA GLN A 34 8.51 -3.12 -9.71
C GLN A 34 8.05 -2.32 -8.49
N LEU A 35 8.34 -2.78 -7.25
CA LEU A 35 7.89 -2.13 -6.02
C LEU A 35 8.38 -0.68 -5.90
N GLU A 36 9.59 -0.38 -6.37
CA GLU A 36 10.11 0.99 -6.35
C GLU A 36 9.38 1.92 -7.33
N ARG A 37 8.77 1.35 -8.37
CA ARG A 37 8.13 2.10 -9.47
C ARG A 37 6.62 2.20 -9.36
N VAL A 38 5.97 1.43 -8.48
CA VAL A 38 4.50 1.42 -8.40
C VAL A 38 3.89 2.75 -7.93
N LEU A 39 4.71 3.63 -7.34
CA LEU A 39 4.33 4.99 -6.97
C LEU A 39 4.63 6.03 -8.06
N ASP A 40 5.36 5.66 -9.12
CA ASP A 40 5.65 6.56 -10.23
C ASP A 40 4.36 6.87 -10.99
N PRO A 41 4.06 8.15 -11.27
CA PRO A 41 2.95 8.51 -12.13
C PRO A 41 3.03 7.78 -13.48
N PHE A 42 1.89 7.27 -13.93
CA PHE A 42 1.72 6.53 -15.19
C PHE A 42 2.36 5.14 -15.24
N PHE A 43 2.97 4.64 -14.16
CA PHE A 43 3.41 3.24 -14.12
C PHE A 43 2.22 2.29 -14.06
N THR A 44 2.15 1.36 -15.01
CA THR A 44 1.12 0.33 -15.07
C THR A 44 1.65 -0.93 -15.75
N THR A 45 1.15 -2.10 -15.33
CA THR A 45 1.34 -3.38 -16.03
C THR A 45 0.09 -3.81 -16.82
N LYS A 46 -1.01 -3.04 -16.70
CA LYS A 46 -2.28 -3.28 -17.42
C LYS A 46 -2.28 -2.49 -18.72
N ALA A 47 -2.73 -3.14 -19.80
CA ALA A 47 -2.80 -2.56 -21.15
C ALA A 47 -3.62 -1.25 -21.19
N ASP A 48 -4.78 -1.22 -20.52
CA ASP A 48 -5.68 -0.05 -20.48
C ASP A 48 -5.62 0.72 -19.15
N GLY A 49 -4.56 0.51 -18.35
CA GLY A 49 -4.39 1.17 -17.06
C GLY A 49 -3.76 2.56 -17.21
N THR A 50 -4.30 3.57 -16.51
CA THR A 50 -3.71 4.92 -16.51
C THR A 50 -2.46 5.04 -15.66
N GLY A 51 -2.25 4.13 -14.70
CA GLY A 51 -1.11 4.16 -13.77
C GLY A 51 -1.11 5.34 -12.79
N LEU A 52 -2.26 5.99 -12.56
CA LEU A 52 -2.34 7.18 -11.69
C LEU A 52 -2.86 6.90 -10.27
N GLY A 53 -3.42 5.73 -10.02
CA GLY A 53 -4.11 5.44 -8.76
C GLY A 53 -3.19 5.56 -7.53
N LEU A 54 -2.08 4.82 -7.51
CA LEU A 54 -1.15 4.79 -6.37
C LEU A 54 -0.39 6.11 -6.20
N SER A 55 -0.03 6.79 -7.30
CA SER A 55 0.59 8.12 -7.21
C SER A 55 -0.37 9.15 -6.59
N ILE A 56 -1.67 9.10 -6.93
CA ILE A 56 -2.69 9.95 -6.30
C ILE A 56 -2.85 9.60 -4.81
N CYS A 57 -2.94 8.31 -4.47
CA CYS A 57 -3.02 7.87 -3.06
C CYS A 57 -1.82 8.37 -2.25
N HIS A 58 -0.60 8.21 -2.78
CA HIS A 58 0.61 8.69 -2.14
C HIS A 58 0.54 10.20 -1.89
N SER A 59 0.20 10.99 -2.92
CA SER A 59 0.07 12.44 -2.77
C SER A 59 -1.01 12.87 -1.77
N ILE A 60 -2.15 12.16 -1.71
CA ILE A 60 -3.22 12.47 -0.75
C ILE A 60 -2.74 12.16 0.67
N VAL A 61 -2.12 10.99 0.89
CA VAL A 61 -1.62 10.58 2.20
C VAL A 61 -0.53 11.54 2.69
N ASP A 62 0.42 11.90 1.82
CA ASP A 62 1.50 12.86 2.12
C ASP A 62 0.95 14.25 2.48
N GLN A 63 -0.04 14.76 1.74
CA GLN A 63 -0.72 16.03 2.05
C GLN A 63 -1.41 16.05 3.43
N HIS A 64 -1.76 14.88 3.98
CA HIS A 64 -2.33 14.74 5.32
C HIS A 64 -1.27 14.46 6.39
N GLY A 65 0.03 14.50 6.04
CA GLY A 65 1.13 14.13 6.94
C GLY A 65 1.15 12.63 7.28
N GLY A 66 0.53 11.81 6.44
CA GLY A 66 0.43 10.37 6.61
C GLY A 66 1.63 9.61 6.02
N LEU A 67 1.57 8.28 6.07
CA LEU A 67 2.55 7.40 5.43
C LEU A 67 1.82 6.33 4.62
N LEU A 68 2.24 6.12 3.36
CA LEU A 68 1.78 5.03 2.51
C LEU A 68 2.91 4.01 2.38
N GLU A 69 2.68 2.78 2.83
CA GLU A 69 3.62 1.67 2.74
C GLU A 69 3.01 0.59 1.83
N ILE A 70 3.80 0.05 0.91
CA ILE A 70 3.41 -1.04 0.03
C ILE A 70 4.36 -2.20 0.25
N ALA A 71 3.78 -3.37 0.51
CA ALA A 71 4.52 -4.62 0.61
C ALA A 71 3.86 -5.65 -0.32
N SER A 72 4.68 -6.41 -1.03
CA SER A 72 4.22 -7.57 -1.77
C SER A 72 5.25 -8.68 -1.66
N ALA A 73 4.79 -9.86 -1.30
CA ALA A 73 5.55 -11.10 -1.37
C ALA A 73 4.72 -12.09 -2.18
N ARG A 74 5.36 -13.02 -2.92
CA ARG A 74 4.65 -14.09 -3.65
C ARG A 74 3.82 -15.02 -2.73
N SER A 75 3.82 -14.78 -1.42
CA SER A 75 2.99 -15.44 -0.42
C SER A 75 2.85 -14.53 0.82
N TYR A 76 1.94 -13.55 0.76
CA TYR A 76 1.54 -12.79 1.95
C TYR A 76 0.61 -13.66 2.81
N SER A 77 1.17 -14.32 3.82
CA SER A 77 0.40 -15.05 4.83
C SER A 77 -0.02 -14.12 5.98
N GLY A 78 -0.81 -13.09 5.69
CA GLY A 78 -1.70 -12.37 6.63
C GLY A 78 -1.24 -12.09 8.08
N ARG A 79 0.06 -12.01 8.37
CA ARG A 79 0.55 -11.83 9.74
C ARG A 79 1.80 -10.97 9.72
N ALA A 80 1.59 -9.67 9.88
CA ALA A 80 2.64 -8.80 10.38
C ALA A 80 3.07 -9.35 11.75
N ALA A 81 4.38 -9.43 11.96
CA ALA A 81 5.01 -9.90 13.17
C ALA A 81 4.48 -9.14 14.41
N ALA A 82 4.38 -9.90 15.50
CA ALA A 82 4.09 -9.40 16.85
C ALA A 82 5.20 -8.47 17.36
#